data_AF-A0A2V8P2N2-F1
#
_entry.id   AF-A0A2V8P2N2-F1
#
_cell.length_a   1.000
_cell.length_b   1.000
_cell.length_c   1.000
_cell.angle_alpha   90.00
_cell.angle_beta   90.00
_cell.angle_gamma   90.00
#
_symmetry.space_group_name_H-M   'P 1'
#
loop_
_entity.id
_entity.type
_entity.pdbx_description
1 polymer ?
#
loop_
_entity_poly.entity_id
_entity_poly.type
_entity_poly.pdbx_seq_one_letter_code
_entity_poly.pdbx_strand_id
1 'polypeptide(L)'
;MELTGLNGAAAALPVSITVPANGQVASFVHELFPTVALPFKGVLRVSGGTTFGLSITGLRARYNERGDFLITTTPPSNEGGAPAAAEMLFPHLVNGGGYTTQFILFSGSTGQSSSGNLRFFKQDGTAFNLNLN
;
A
#
# COMPACT_ATOMS: atom_id res chain seq x y z
N MET A 1 4.85 14.93 -1.38
CA MET A 1 4.68 13.47 -1.57
C MET A 1 6.05 12.83 -1.56
N GLU A 2 6.20 11.72 -0.85
CA GLU A 2 7.46 11.00 -0.68
C GLU A 2 7.26 9.54 -1.08
N LEU A 3 8.18 8.98 -1.86
CA LEU A 3 8.12 7.59 -2.32
C LEU A 3 9.22 6.78 -1.64
N THR A 4 8.84 5.72 -0.94
CA THR A 4 9.78 4.81 -0.27
C THR A 4 9.64 3.39 -0.78
N GLY A 5 10.75 2.67 -0.91
CA GLY A 5 10.75 1.24 -1.22
C GLY A 5 10.32 0.38 -0.03
N LEU A 6 10.13 -0.92 -0.24
CA LEU A 6 9.77 -1.86 0.83
C LEU A 6 10.83 -2.00 1.93
N ASN A 7 12.07 -1.60 1.65
CA ASN A 7 13.16 -1.54 2.63
C ASN A 7 13.16 -0.24 3.47
N GLY A 8 12.18 0.64 3.25
CA GLY A 8 12.08 1.94 3.93
C GLY A 8 12.99 3.04 3.36
N ALA A 9 13.85 2.74 2.39
CA ALA A 9 14.70 3.75 1.76
C ALA A 9 13.90 4.61 0.77
N ALA A 10 14.28 5.89 0.63
CA ALA A 10 13.70 6.76 -0.39
C ALA A 10 13.95 6.20 -1.79
N ALA A 11 12.90 6.08 -2.60
CA ALA A 11 12.95 5.54 -3.95
C ALA A 11 13.10 6.63 -5.02
N ALA A 12 12.71 7.86 -4.71
CA ALA A 12 12.81 9.02 -5.60
C ALA A 12 12.82 10.32 -4.78
N LEU A 13 13.17 11.44 -5.44
CA LEU A 13 13.06 12.76 -4.82
C LEU A 13 11.59 13.10 -4.54
N PRO A 14 11.28 13.83 -3.45
CA PRO A 14 9.92 14.25 -3.15
C PRO A 14 9.31 15.15 -4.24
N VAL A 15 8.00 15.02 -4.43
CA VAL A 15 7.24 15.78 -5.43
C VAL A 15 6.03 16.46 -4.78
N SER A 16 5.71 17.66 -5.25
CA SER A 16 4.55 18.44 -4.81
C SER A 16 3.60 18.67 -5.97
N ILE A 17 2.30 18.59 -5.69
CA ILE A 17 1.23 18.91 -6.64
C ILE A 17 0.26 19.91 -6.00
N THR A 18 -0.36 20.74 -6.83
CA THR A 18 -1.41 21.66 -6.39
C THR A 18 -2.76 21.08 -6.78
N VAL A 19 -3.64 20.87 -5.79
CA VAL A 19 -5.05 20.53 -6.03
C VAL A 19 -5.82 21.85 -6.15
N PRO A 20 -6.49 22.13 -7.29
CA PRO A 20 -7.29 23.33 -7.45
C PRO A 20 -8.43 23.40 -6.42
N ALA A 21 -8.86 24.61 -6.07
CA ALA A 21 -10.04 24.80 -5.22
C ALA A 21 -11.27 24.13 -5.85
N ASN A 22 -12.06 23.39 -5.05
CA ASN A 22 -13.18 22.57 -5.52
C ASN A 22 -12.80 21.56 -6.63
N GLY A 23 -11.52 21.17 -6.71
CA GLY A 23 -11.00 20.26 -7.72
C GLY A 23 -10.47 18.95 -7.15
N GLN A 24 -10.05 18.06 -8.05
CA GLN A 24 -9.38 16.81 -7.75
C GLN A 24 -8.23 16.60 -8.75
N VAL A 25 -7.19 15.88 -8.32
CA VAL A 25 -6.06 15.51 -9.18
C VAL A 25 -5.91 14.00 -9.13
N ALA A 26 -5.65 13.38 -10.28
CA ALA A 26 -5.35 11.95 -10.41
C ALA A 26 -4.10 11.80 -11.28
N SER A 27 -3.17 10.96 -10.83
CA SER A 27 -1.92 10.68 -11.54
C SER A 27 -1.43 9.28 -11.19
N PHE A 28 -0.74 8.65 -12.12
CA PHE A 28 -0.01 7.42 -11.85
C PHE A 28 1.30 7.72 -11.12
N VAL A 29 1.77 6.76 -10.31
CA VAL A 29 3.05 6.89 -9.59
C VAL A 29 4.21 7.16 -10.55
N HIS A 30 4.21 6.57 -11.74
CA HIS A 30 5.27 6.77 -12.73
C HIS A 30 5.22 8.14 -13.42
N GLU A 31 4.06 8.82 -13.42
CA GLU A 31 3.95 10.19 -13.92
C GLU A 31 4.54 11.18 -12.92
N LEU A 32 4.32 10.92 -11.62
CA LEU A 32 4.86 11.73 -10.53
C LEU A 32 6.35 11.46 -10.30
N PHE A 33 6.79 10.22 -10.46
CA PHE A 33 8.16 9.77 -10.21
C PHE A 33 8.73 9.05 -11.45
N PRO A 34 9.09 9.79 -12.52
CA PRO A 34 9.48 9.21 -13.80
C PRO A 34 10.82 8.46 -13.75
N THR A 35 11.63 8.70 -12.72
CA THR A 35 12.91 7.99 -12.51
C THR A 35 12.74 6.63 -11.82
N VAL A 36 11.53 6.29 -11.36
CA VAL A 36 11.29 5.02 -10.68
C VAL A 36 11.19 3.88 -11.69
N ALA A 37 11.96 2.81 -11.48
CA ALA A 37 11.87 1.62 -12.31
C ALA A 37 10.54 0.88 -12.04
N LEU A 38 9.87 0.46 -13.11
CA LEU A 38 8.65 -0.35 -13.04
C LEU A 38 8.95 -1.83 -13.32
N PRO A 39 8.25 -2.78 -12.65
CA PRO A 39 7.19 -2.56 -11.67
C PRO A 39 7.73 -2.11 -10.30
N PHE A 40 7.14 -1.07 -9.74
CA PHE A 40 7.52 -0.55 -8.42
C PHE A 40 6.68 -1.17 -7.30
N LYS A 41 7.31 -1.48 -6.16
CA LYS A 41 6.65 -1.85 -4.91
C LYS A 41 7.19 -0.99 -3.78
N GLY A 42 6.30 -0.35 -3.04
CA GLY A 42 6.68 0.57 -1.97
C GLY A 42 5.49 1.29 -1.37
N VAL A 43 5.78 2.35 -0.62
CA VAL A 43 4.78 3.19 0.04
C VAL A 43 4.86 4.60 -0.56
N LEU A 44 3.71 5.14 -0.95
CA LEU A 44 3.57 6.55 -1.30
C LEU A 44 2.99 7.28 -0.09
N ARG A 45 3.79 8.16 0.50
CA ARG A 45 3.35 9.03 1.58
C ARG A 45 2.90 10.37 1.03
N VAL A 46 1.68 10.77 1.37
CA VAL A 46 1.09 12.04 0.94
C VAL A 46 0.85 12.91 2.16
N SER A 47 1.39 14.11 2.12
CA SER A 47 1.22 15.14 3.14
C SER A 47 0.75 16.43 2.47
N GLY A 48 -0.05 17.21 3.20
CA GLY A 48 -0.58 18.50 2.76
C GLY A 48 -0.27 19.60 3.76
N GLY A 49 -0.56 20.85 3.38
CA GLY A 49 -0.47 21.98 4.29
C GLY A 49 -1.43 21.83 5.48
N THR A 50 -1.07 22.41 6.62
CA THR A 50 -1.79 22.29 7.90
C THR A 50 -3.19 22.92 7.90
N THR A 51 -3.59 23.60 6.83
CA THR A 51 -4.81 24.43 6.78
C THR A 51 -6.01 23.73 6.16
N PHE A 52 -5.81 22.69 5.33
CA PHE A 52 -6.89 22.03 4.60
C PHE A 52 -6.80 20.51 4.73
N GLY A 53 -7.92 19.86 5.02
CA GLY A 53 -8.01 18.40 5.06
C GLY A 53 -7.78 17.79 3.67
N LEU A 54 -7.11 16.65 3.61
CA LEU A 54 -6.90 15.89 2.38
C LEU A 54 -7.88 14.71 2.33
N SER A 55 -8.49 14.49 1.16
CA SER A 55 -9.18 13.25 0.82
C SER A 55 -8.40 12.54 -0.28
N ILE A 56 -8.09 11.25 -0.06
CA ILE A 56 -7.20 10.48 -0.94
C ILE A 56 -7.84 9.12 -1.19
N THR A 57 -7.70 8.62 -2.42
CA THR A 57 -8.01 7.23 -2.77
C THR A 57 -6.87 6.68 -3.61
N GLY A 58 -6.31 5.54 -3.19
CA GLY A 58 -5.35 4.79 -3.99
C GLY A 58 -6.08 3.83 -4.94
N LEU A 59 -5.57 3.70 -6.16
CA LEU A 59 -6.10 2.78 -7.17
C LEU A 59 -4.97 1.90 -7.69
N ARG A 60 -5.21 0.59 -7.74
CA ARG A 60 -4.33 -0.38 -8.40
C ARG A 60 -4.94 -0.77 -9.73
N ALA A 61 -4.22 -0.47 -10.80
CA ALA A 61 -4.59 -0.81 -12.17
C ALA A 61 -3.74 -1.98 -12.69
N ARG A 62 -4.36 -2.91 -13.44
CA ARG A 62 -3.66 -4.01 -14.14
C ARG A 62 -4.41 -4.40 -15.41
N TYR A 63 -3.69 -4.93 -16.39
CA TYR A 63 -4.27 -5.67 -17.50
C TYR A 63 -4.28 -7.16 -17.18
N ASN A 64 -5.36 -7.86 -17.50
CA ASN A 64 -5.40 -9.33 -17.44
C ASN A 64 -4.83 -9.95 -18.73
N GLU A 65 -4.80 -11.29 -18.81
CA GLU A 65 -4.29 -12.01 -19.98
C GLU A 65 -5.12 -11.81 -21.25
N ARG A 66 -6.38 -11.37 -21.12
CA ARG A 66 -7.25 -10.97 -22.25
C ARG A 66 -7.05 -9.52 -22.68
N GLY A 67 -6.22 -8.76 -21.98
CA GLY A 67 -6.02 -7.32 -22.24
C GLY A 67 -7.09 -6.42 -21.64
N ASP A 68 -7.93 -6.92 -20.73
CA ASP A 68 -8.93 -6.10 -20.05
C ASP A 68 -8.27 -5.24 -18.96
N PHE A 69 -8.59 -3.94 -18.91
CA PHE A 69 -8.16 -3.05 -17.86
C PHE A 69 -8.99 -3.25 -16.58
N LEU A 70 -8.31 -3.66 -15.51
CA LEU A 70 -8.90 -3.91 -14.20
C LEU A 70 -8.40 -2.88 -13.20
N ILE A 71 -9.31 -2.39 -12.36
CA ILE A 71 -9.00 -1.44 -11.29
C ILE A 71 -9.59 -1.90 -9.97
N THR A 72 -8.85 -1.70 -8.88
CA THR A 72 -9.35 -1.89 -7.52
C THR A 72 -8.88 -0.75 -6.64
N THR A 73 -9.69 -0.39 -5.65
CA THR A 73 -9.29 0.56 -4.61
C THR A 73 -8.27 -0.06 -3.66
N THR A 74 -7.33 0.76 -3.20
CA THR A 74 -6.41 0.45 -2.11
C THR A 74 -6.60 1.53 -1.04
N PRO A 75 -7.14 1.18 0.14
CA PRO A 75 -7.45 2.18 1.15
C PRO A 75 -6.17 2.85 1.67
N PRO A 76 -6.13 4.19 1.81
CA PRO A 76 -5.01 4.88 2.44
C PRO A 76 -5.05 4.71 3.96
N SER A 77 -3.89 4.82 4.60
CA SER A 77 -3.77 4.91 6.06
C SER A 77 -3.61 6.36 6.49
N ASN A 78 -4.33 6.78 7.53
CA ASN A 78 -4.22 8.11 8.11
C ASN A 78 -3.11 8.16 9.18
N GLU A 79 -1.98 8.78 8.85
CA GLU A 79 -0.83 8.91 9.78
C GLU A 79 -1.03 9.89 10.94
N GLY A 80 -2.08 10.71 10.90
CA GLY A 80 -2.44 11.61 12.01
C GLY A 80 -3.33 10.95 13.07
N GLY A 81 -3.81 9.73 12.83
CA GLY A 81 -4.64 8.96 13.76
C GLY A 81 -3.82 8.08 14.70
N ALA A 82 -4.47 7.55 15.75
CA ALA A 82 -3.87 6.50 16.56
C ALA A 82 -3.62 5.24 15.72
N PRO A 83 -2.43 4.60 15.79
CA PRO A 83 -2.17 3.36 15.07
C PRO A 83 -3.18 2.27 15.46
N ALA A 84 -3.69 1.54 14.47
CA ALA A 84 -4.51 0.37 14.73
C ALA A 84 -3.63 -0.77 15.26
N ALA A 85 -3.92 -1.27 16.46
CA ALA A 85 -3.26 -2.42 17.08
C ALA A 85 -4.16 -3.66 17.17
N ALA A 86 -5.35 -3.61 16.55
CA ALA A 86 -6.28 -4.72 16.56
C ALA A 86 -5.74 -5.90 15.75
N GLU A 87 -6.00 -7.11 16.23
CA GLU A 87 -5.72 -8.33 15.50
C GLU A 87 -6.50 -8.34 14.17
N MET A 88 -5.80 -8.60 13.07
CA MET A 88 -6.40 -8.70 11.74
C MET A 88 -6.53 -10.18 11.35
N LEU A 89 -7.74 -10.60 11.05
CA LEU A 89 -8.03 -11.94 10.55
C LEU A 89 -8.23 -11.91 9.03
N PHE A 90 -7.44 -12.70 8.31
CA PHE A 90 -7.59 -12.93 6.87
C PHE A 90 -8.18 -14.34 6.68
N PRO A 91 -9.49 -14.47 6.37
CA PRO A 91 -10.17 -15.77 6.38
C PRO A 91 -9.75 -16.69 5.22
N HIS A 92 -9.15 -16.14 4.17
CA HIS A 92 -8.72 -16.88 3.00
C HIS A 92 -7.40 -16.32 2.49
N LEU A 93 -6.46 -17.24 2.23
CA LEU A 93 -5.16 -16.94 1.62
C LEU A 93 -4.89 -17.99 0.56
N VAL A 94 -4.26 -17.58 -0.54
CA VAL A 94 -3.95 -18.47 -1.67
C VAL A 94 -2.43 -18.60 -1.79
N ASN A 95 -1.93 -19.83 -1.86
CA ASN A 95 -0.52 -20.12 -2.06
C ASN A 95 -0.36 -21.31 -3.02
N GLY A 96 -0.05 -21.04 -4.28
CA GLY A 96 0.08 -22.07 -5.33
C GLY A 96 -0.88 -21.87 -6.50
N GLY A 97 -0.86 -22.80 -7.46
CA GLY A 97 -1.72 -22.76 -8.65
C GLY A 97 -1.53 -21.52 -9.54
N GLY A 98 -0.33 -20.92 -9.52
CA GLY A 98 -0.02 -19.67 -10.23
C GLY A 98 -0.35 -18.39 -9.44
N TYR A 99 -0.96 -18.50 -8.25
CA TYR A 99 -1.31 -17.36 -7.41
C TYR A 99 -0.36 -17.21 -6.21
N THR A 100 -0.07 -15.97 -5.85
CA THR A 100 0.75 -15.60 -4.70
C THR A 100 0.02 -14.59 -3.81
N THR A 101 0.03 -14.81 -2.50
CA THR A 101 -0.46 -13.85 -1.50
C THR A 101 0.74 -13.10 -0.90
N GLN A 102 0.65 -11.77 -0.81
CA GLN A 102 1.67 -10.94 -0.16
C GLN A 102 1.03 -10.15 0.99
N PHE A 103 1.60 -10.28 2.18
CA PHE A 103 1.26 -9.45 3.34
C PHE A 103 2.25 -8.30 3.43
N ILE A 104 1.75 -7.08 3.54
CA ILE A 104 2.58 -5.88 3.64
C ILE A 104 2.27 -5.24 4.99
N LEU A 105 3.26 -5.25 5.88
CA LEU A 105 3.23 -4.51 7.14
C LEU A 105 4.03 -3.23 6.95
N PHE A 106 3.42 -2.10 7.28
CA PHE A 106 4.06 -0.79 7.24
C PHE A 106 3.60 0.03 8.44
N SER A 107 4.35 1.08 8.77
CA SER A 107 4.03 1.92 9.91
C SER A 107 2.85 2.84 9.64
N GLY A 108 1.95 2.91 10.63
CA GLY A 108 0.81 3.81 10.61
C GLY A 108 1.15 5.24 10.99
N SER A 109 2.38 5.54 11.39
CA SER A 109 2.84 6.89 11.71
C SER A 109 4.32 7.08 11.36
N THR A 110 4.71 8.34 11.23
CA THR A 110 6.06 8.73 10.79
C THR A 110 7.11 8.41 11.86
N GLY A 111 8.21 7.77 11.45
CA GLY A 111 9.31 7.41 12.37
C GLY A 111 9.01 6.24 13.32
N GLN A 112 7.85 5.60 13.17
CA GLN A 112 7.46 4.44 13.96
C GLN A 112 7.97 3.15 13.33
N SER A 113 8.61 2.29 14.11
CA SER A 113 8.93 0.93 13.68
C SER A 113 7.71 0.04 13.88
N SER A 114 7.33 -0.74 12.86
CA SER A 114 6.23 -1.70 12.97
C SER A 114 6.73 -3.13 12.96
N SER A 115 6.20 -3.92 13.88
CA SER A 115 6.46 -5.36 13.99
C SER A 115 5.14 -6.08 14.31
N GLY A 116 5.09 -7.38 14.03
CA GLY A 116 3.91 -8.19 14.27
C GLY A 116 4.22 -9.66 14.10
N ASN A 117 3.29 -10.50 14.55
CA ASN A 117 3.34 -11.94 14.35
C ASN A 117 2.28 -12.33 13.33
N LEU A 118 2.68 -13.09 12.31
CA LEU A 118 1.76 -13.71 11.38
C LEU A 118 1.59 -15.18 11.78
N ARG A 119 0.35 -15.59 12.05
CA ARG A 119 0.01 -16.96 12.41
C ARG A 119 -0.96 -17.51 11.37
N PHE A 120 -0.73 -18.75 10.97
CA PHE A 120 -1.57 -19.41 9.98
C PHE A 120 -2.26 -20.60 10.62
N PHE A 121 -3.54 -20.75 10.29
CA PHE A 121 -4.38 -21.81 10.82
C PHE A 121 -5.12 -22.49 9.66
N LYS A 122 -5.36 -23.79 9.82
CA LYS A 122 -6.28 -24.54 8.97
C LYS A 122 -7.73 -24.22 9.39
N GLN A 123 -8.68 -24.68 8.58
CA GLN A 123 -10.11 -24.50 8.88
C GLN A 123 -10.54 -25.17 10.20
N ASP A 124 -9.83 -26.20 10.66
CA ASP A 124 -10.05 -26.86 11.95
C ASP A 124 -9.40 -26.14 13.15
N GLY A 125 -8.76 -24.99 12.93
CA GLY A 125 -8.08 -24.20 13.96
C GLY A 125 -6.69 -24.70 14.33
N THR A 126 -6.21 -25.80 13.73
CA THR A 126 -4.84 -26.27 13.96
C THR A 126 -3.82 -25.41 13.21
N ALA A 127 -2.58 -25.37 13.71
CA ALA A 127 -1.51 -24.59 13.09
C ALA A 127 -1.25 -25.06 11.65
N PHE A 128 -1.11 -24.09 10.75
CA PHE A 128 -0.76 -24.34 9.36
C PHE A 128 0.67 -23.86 9.08
N ASN A 129 1.61 -24.80 9.00
CA ASN A 129 3.01 -24.47 8.73
C ASN A 129 3.20 -24.17 7.24
N LEU A 130 3.07 -22.89 6.88
CA LEU A 130 3.37 -22.38 5.54
C LEU A 130 4.84 -21.98 5.44
N ASN A 131 5.45 -22.30 4.31
CA ASN A 131 6.75 -21.75 3.97
C ASN A 131 6.54 -20.34 3.40
N LEU A 132 6.97 -19.32 4.16
CA LEU A 132 6.99 -17.94 3.69
C LEU A 132 8.28 -17.72 2.92
N ASN A 133 8.15 -17.20 1.69
CA ASN A 133 9.27 -16.86 0.81
C ASN A 133 9.45 -15.35 0.79
#